data_AF-A0A379F2J1-F1
#
_entry.id   AF-A0A379F2J1-F1
#
_cell.length_a   1.000
_cell.length_b   1.000
_cell.length_c   1.000
_cell.angle_alpha   90.00
_cell.angle_beta   90.00
_cell.angle_gamma   90.00
#
_symmetry.space_group_name_H-M   'P 1'
#
loop_
_entity.id
_entity.type
_entity.pdbx_description
1 polymer ?
#
loop_
_entity_poly.entity_id
_entity_poly.type
_entity_poly.pdbx_seq_one_letter_code
_entity_poly.pdbx_strand_id
1 'polypeptide(L)'
;MEEIKDFEYLYSDVLKEHSNIFDRTPIAITWSFKGKTYKRENITDRLIADYSKSYNAIAVVEAPYSKAFNNVYIVNAENKLMINDFKKLLFNNIANGISNLCFVEGVICEGSTFLFHLIIRNNDFSISFDLATKTFGKLTESR
;
A
#
# COMPACT_ATOMS: atom_id res chain seq x y z
N MET A 1 20.71 1.98 14.49
CA MET A 1 20.30 1.64 13.11
C MET A 1 19.60 2.86 12.54
N GLU A 2 19.86 3.24 11.29
CA GLU A 2 19.09 4.35 10.69
C GLU A 2 17.69 3.87 10.33
N GLU A 3 16.70 4.73 10.55
CA GLU A 3 15.29 4.41 10.45
C GLU A 3 14.58 5.47 9.61
N ILE A 4 13.46 5.10 8.99
CA ILE A 4 12.52 6.05 8.38
C ILE A 4 12.09 7.07 9.44
N LYS A 5 12.11 8.36 9.06
CA LYS A 5 11.67 9.51 9.87
C LYS A 5 10.75 10.38 9.04
N ASP A 6 9.99 11.25 9.73
CA ASP A 6 9.18 12.30 9.11
C ASP A 6 8.28 11.75 7.98
N PHE A 7 7.67 10.59 8.24
CA PHE A 7 6.75 9.98 7.29
C PHE A 7 5.45 10.77 7.29
N GLU A 8 5.12 11.38 6.17
CA GLU A 8 3.99 12.29 6.03
C GLU A 8 3.13 11.93 4.81
N TYR A 9 1.83 12.11 4.96
CA TYR A 9 0.88 12.07 3.86
C TYR A 9 0.64 13.48 3.34
N LEU A 10 0.73 13.65 2.02
CA LEU A 10 0.38 14.89 1.36
C LEU A 10 -0.97 14.72 0.68
N TYR A 11 -1.88 15.64 0.95
CA TYR A 11 -3.22 15.68 0.38
C TYR A 11 -3.29 16.79 -0.68
N SER A 12 -4.19 16.66 -1.64
CA SER A 12 -4.43 17.77 -2.57
C SER A 12 -5.04 18.94 -1.82
N ASP A 13 -4.47 20.15 -2.00
CA ASP A 13 -5.05 21.42 -1.52
C ASP A 13 -6.34 21.71 -2.27
N VAL A 14 -7.42 21.05 -1.85
CA VAL A 14 -8.76 21.40 -2.29
C VAL A 14 -9.32 22.29 -1.20
N LEU A 15 -9.37 23.60 -1.48
CA LEU A 15 -9.97 24.67 -0.65
C LEU A 15 -11.46 24.44 -0.29
N LYS A 16 -12.01 23.25 -0.52
CA LYS A 16 -13.40 22.88 -0.30
C LYS A 16 -13.43 21.45 0.22
N GLU A 17 -14.11 21.31 1.36
CA GLU A 17 -14.58 20.07 1.99
C GLU A 17 -14.39 18.82 1.12
N HIS A 18 -13.54 17.90 1.58
CA HIS A 18 -13.36 16.60 0.94
C HIS A 18 -14.66 15.79 1.03
N SER A 19 -15.50 15.92 0.00
CA SER A 19 -16.88 15.44 -0.03
C SER A 19 -16.99 13.91 -0.08
N ASN A 20 -15.93 13.23 -0.53
CA ASN A 20 -15.88 11.78 -0.68
C ASN A 20 -14.51 11.24 -0.21
N ILE A 21 -14.42 9.91 -0.08
CA ILE A 21 -13.20 9.24 0.39
C ILE A 21 -12.01 9.48 -0.54
N PHE A 22 -12.23 9.54 -1.85
CA PHE A 22 -11.20 9.76 -2.86
C PHE A 22 -10.53 11.13 -2.73
N ASP A 23 -11.30 12.17 -2.38
CA ASP A 23 -10.77 13.50 -2.12
C ASP A 23 -9.92 13.52 -0.84
N ARG A 24 -10.24 12.64 0.14
CA ARG A 24 -9.50 12.48 1.40
C ARG A 24 -8.30 11.55 1.28
N THR A 25 -8.06 10.95 0.13
CA THR A 25 -6.94 10.04 -0.07
C THR A 25 -5.67 10.84 -0.40
N PRO A 26 -4.51 10.49 0.18
CA PRO A 26 -3.25 11.15 -0.13
C PRO A 26 -2.93 11.14 -1.63
N ILE A 27 -2.35 12.24 -2.11
CA ILE A 27 -1.73 12.32 -3.44
C ILE A 27 -0.27 11.89 -3.42
N ALA A 28 0.37 11.98 -2.27
CA ALA A 28 1.77 11.60 -2.11
C ALA A 28 2.07 11.20 -0.68
N ILE A 29 3.19 10.49 -0.53
CA ILE A 29 3.86 10.28 0.75
C ILE A 29 5.29 10.77 0.66
N THR A 30 5.80 11.30 1.76
CA THR A 30 7.19 11.71 1.92
C THR A 30 7.78 11.10 3.16
N TRP A 31 9.09 10.88 3.13
CA TRP A 31 9.83 10.42 4.31
C TRP A 31 11.31 10.79 4.22
N SER A 32 11.98 10.81 5.37
CA SER A 32 13.40 11.08 5.50
C SER A 32 14.18 9.82 5.87
N PHE A 33 15.31 9.59 5.21
CA PHE A 33 16.25 8.51 5.53
C PHE A 33 17.67 8.91 5.14
N LYS A 34 18.67 8.72 6.03
CA LYS A 34 20.08 9.12 5.79
C LYS A 34 20.25 10.58 5.37
N GLY A 35 19.46 11.48 5.99
CA GLY A 35 19.49 12.91 5.69
C GLY A 35 18.96 13.28 4.30
N LYS A 36 18.32 12.35 3.59
CA LYS A 36 17.66 12.59 2.30
C LYS A 36 16.16 12.43 2.45
N THR A 37 15.41 13.30 1.79
CA THR A 37 13.96 13.19 1.67
C THR A 37 13.61 12.43 0.39
N TYR A 38 12.68 11.49 0.51
CA TYR A 38 12.13 10.69 -0.57
C TYR A 38 10.64 10.98 -0.71
N LYS A 39 10.10 10.75 -1.90
CA LYS A 39 8.70 10.98 -2.24
C LYS A 39 8.19 9.88 -3.16
N ARG A 40 6.93 9.50 -2.98
CA ARG A 40 6.11 8.84 -4.01
C ARG A 40 4.81 9.60 -4.18
N GLU A 41 4.33 9.67 -5.41
CA GLU A 41 3.23 10.55 -5.79
C GLU A 41 2.36 9.91 -6.87
N ASN A 42 1.05 10.02 -6.67
CA ASN A 42 0.03 9.74 -7.65
C ASN A 42 -1.11 10.76 -7.47
N ILE A 43 -0.98 11.92 -8.12
CA ILE A 43 -1.91 13.04 -7.97
C ILE A 43 -3.31 12.66 -8.49
N THR A 44 -3.35 11.95 -9.62
CA THR A 44 -4.56 11.62 -10.36
C THR A 44 -5.36 10.51 -9.69
N ASP A 45 -4.75 9.36 -9.41
CA ASP A 45 -5.46 8.19 -8.91
C ASP A 45 -5.28 7.97 -7.40
N ARG A 46 -4.50 8.83 -6.73
CA ARG A 46 -4.20 8.77 -5.30
C ARG A 46 -3.35 7.56 -4.92
N LEU A 47 -2.89 7.55 -3.67
CA LEU A 47 -2.22 6.41 -3.06
C LEU A 47 -2.55 6.28 -1.58
N ILE A 48 -2.49 5.05 -1.09
CA ILE A 48 -2.52 4.70 0.33
C ILE A 48 -1.22 3.98 0.63
N ALA A 49 -0.65 4.25 1.79
CA ALA A 49 0.58 3.61 2.21
C ALA A 49 0.59 3.44 3.72
N ASP A 50 1.43 2.53 4.19
CA ASP A 50 1.83 2.46 5.59
C ASP A 50 3.27 1.95 5.68
N TYR A 51 3.93 2.16 6.81
CA TYR A 51 5.35 1.90 6.95
C TYR A 51 5.71 1.18 8.24
N SER A 52 6.70 0.30 8.14
CA SER A 52 7.34 -0.34 9.28
C SER A 52 8.69 0.30 9.53
N LYS A 53 8.78 1.03 10.64
CA LYS A 53 10.02 1.67 11.10
C LYS A 53 11.13 0.64 11.40
N SER A 54 10.77 -0.47 12.05
CA SER A 54 11.71 -1.55 12.40
C SER A 54 12.30 -2.27 11.19
N TYR A 55 11.54 -2.34 10.09
CA TYR A 55 11.96 -3.02 8.86
C TYR A 55 12.39 -2.06 7.75
N ASN A 56 12.30 -0.74 7.98
CA ASN A 56 12.59 0.28 6.96
C ASN A 56 11.87 0.00 5.63
N ALA A 57 10.61 -0.38 5.74
CA ALA A 57 9.77 -0.79 4.62
C ALA A 57 8.50 0.04 4.57
N ILE A 58 8.02 0.34 3.37
CA ILE A 58 6.79 1.07 3.11
C ILE A 58 5.98 0.25 2.12
N ALA A 59 4.78 -0.16 2.49
CA ALA A 59 3.83 -0.73 1.57
C ALA A 59 3.02 0.41 0.93
N VAL A 60 2.83 0.34 -0.39
CA VAL A 60 2.12 1.36 -1.16
C VAL A 60 1.07 0.67 -2.03
N VAL A 61 -0.13 1.24 -2.01
CA VAL A 61 -1.26 0.91 -2.87
C VAL A 61 -1.56 2.14 -3.71
N GLU A 62 -1.25 2.08 -5.00
CA GLU A 62 -1.60 3.12 -5.98
C GLU A 62 -2.99 2.86 -6.54
N ALA A 63 -3.72 3.93 -6.83
CA ALA A 63 -5.05 3.85 -7.42
C ALA A 63 -5.99 2.89 -6.64
N PRO A 64 -6.16 3.07 -5.31
CA PRO A 64 -6.89 2.12 -4.46
C PRO A 64 -8.36 1.94 -4.86
N TYR A 65 -8.92 2.84 -5.66
CA TYR A 65 -10.32 2.80 -6.11
C TYR A 65 -10.48 2.48 -7.61
N SER A 66 -9.41 2.15 -8.33
CA SER A 66 -9.44 1.86 -9.76
C SER A 66 -8.95 0.45 -10.06
N LYS A 67 -9.86 -0.46 -10.43
CA LYS A 67 -9.50 -1.83 -10.85
C LYS A 67 -8.50 -1.85 -12.02
N ALA A 68 -8.56 -0.86 -12.91
CA ALA A 68 -7.71 -0.80 -14.09
C ALA A 68 -6.27 -0.37 -13.76
N PHE A 69 -6.11 0.58 -12.83
CA PHE A 69 -4.81 1.19 -12.52
C PHE A 69 -4.23 0.75 -11.18
N ASN A 70 -4.98 -0.01 -10.37
CA ASN A 70 -4.56 -0.45 -9.05
C ASN A 70 -3.19 -1.12 -9.10
N ASN A 71 -2.28 -0.72 -8.23
CA ASN A 71 -0.96 -1.32 -8.13
C ASN A 71 -0.55 -1.41 -6.67
N VAL A 72 0.23 -2.43 -6.34
CA VAL A 72 0.67 -2.68 -4.97
C VAL A 72 2.10 -3.16 -4.95
N TYR A 73 2.90 -2.55 -4.09
CA TYR A 73 4.30 -2.88 -3.94
C TYR A 73 4.83 -2.47 -2.57
N ILE A 74 6.02 -2.98 -2.24
CA ILE A 74 6.74 -2.61 -1.03
C ILE A 74 8.10 -2.02 -1.45
N VAL A 75 8.42 -0.85 -0.92
CA VAL A 75 9.74 -0.22 -1.08
C VAL A 75 10.49 -0.19 0.24
N ASN A 76 11.82 -0.15 0.16
CA ASN A 76 12.65 0.15 1.30
C ASN A 76 12.74 1.67 1.55
N ALA A 77 13.40 2.06 2.65
CA ALA A 77 13.61 3.45 3.01
C ALA A 77 14.40 4.30 1.97
N GLU A 78 15.09 3.68 1.02
CA GLU A 78 15.76 4.36 -0.10
C GLU A 78 14.89 4.41 -1.38
N ASN A 79 13.59 4.14 -1.24
CA ASN A 79 12.60 4.12 -2.33
C ASN A 79 12.80 3.02 -3.39
N LYS A 80 13.55 1.96 -3.06
CA LYS A 80 13.79 0.82 -3.96
C LYS A 80 12.78 -0.29 -3.69
N LEU A 81 12.26 -0.91 -4.76
CA LEU A 81 11.38 -2.07 -4.64
C LEU A 81 12.08 -3.19 -3.86
N MET A 82 11.41 -3.72 -2.84
CA MET A 82 11.92 -4.84 -2.05
C MET A 82 11.65 -6.18 -2.72
N ILE A 83 10.54 -6.27 -3.47
CA ILE A 83 10.08 -7.49 -4.13
C ILE A 83 9.61 -7.10 -5.52
N ASN A 84 10.26 -7.68 -6.54
CA ASN A 84 9.82 -7.53 -7.92
C ASN A 84 8.48 -8.26 -8.11
N ASP A 85 7.57 -7.68 -8.88
CA ASP A 85 6.25 -8.24 -9.19
C ASP A 85 5.39 -8.60 -7.96
N PHE A 86 5.48 -7.83 -6.87
CA PHE A 86 4.70 -8.06 -5.65
C PHE A 86 3.19 -8.27 -5.91
N LYS A 87 2.59 -7.44 -6.77
CA LYS A 87 1.18 -7.59 -7.21
C LYS A 87 0.88 -8.96 -7.80
N LYS A 88 1.77 -9.50 -8.63
CA LYS A 88 1.61 -10.84 -9.23
C LYS A 88 1.72 -11.93 -8.17
N LEU A 89 2.67 -11.80 -7.24
CA LEU A 89 2.82 -12.73 -6.12
C LEU A 89 1.57 -12.73 -5.23
N LEU A 90 1.05 -11.55 -4.87
CA LEU A 90 -0.18 -11.40 -4.11
C LEU A 90 -1.35 -12.13 -4.78
N PHE A 91 -1.61 -11.85 -6.05
CA PHE A 91 -2.74 -12.46 -6.75
C PHE A 91 -2.58 -13.96 -7.03
N ASN A 92 -1.34 -14.44 -7.23
CA ASN A 92 -1.09 -15.88 -7.32
C ASN A 92 -1.45 -16.60 -6.00
N ASN A 93 -1.28 -15.94 -4.85
CA ASN A 93 -1.65 -16.51 -3.55
C ASN A 93 -3.17 -16.51 -3.28
N ILE A 94 -3.95 -15.73 -4.02
CA ILE A 94 -5.41 -15.55 -3.80
C ILE A 94 -6.27 -16.53 -4.62
N ALA A 95 -5.65 -17.28 -5.54
CA ALA A 95 -6.20 -18.36 -6.38
C ALA A 95 -6.48 -18.01 -7.87
N ASN A 96 -5.82 -18.79 -8.74
CA ASN A 96 -6.20 -19.25 -10.09
C ASN A 96 -7.21 -18.40 -10.90
N GLY A 97 -6.84 -17.16 -11.26
CA GLY A 97 -7.49 -16.45 -12.38
C GLY A 97 -8.57 -15.42 -12.02
N ILE A 98 -8.67 -14.99 -10.75
CA ILE A 98 -9.60 -13.91 -10.33
C ILE A 98 -8.96 -12.51 -10.46
N SER A 99 -7.87 -12.34 -11.22
CA SER A 99 -7.14 -11.06 -11.33
C SER A 99 -8.01 -9.89 -11.79
N ASN A 100 -9.01 -10.14 -12.63
CA ASN A 100 -9.86 -9.07 -13.19
C ASN A 100 -10.97 -8.62 -12.22
N LEU A 101 -11.13 -9.30 -11.09
CA LEU A 101 -12.18 -9.01 -10.10
C LEU A 101 -11.61 -8.68 -8.72
N CYS A 102 -10.29 -8.48 -8.63
CA CYS A 102 -9.57 -8.18 -7.40
C CYS A 102 -8.80 -6.86 -7.52
N PHE A 103 -8.91 -6.01 -6.51
CA PHE A 103 -8.04 -4.85 -6.33
C PHE A 103 -7.76 -4.63 -4.84
N VAL A 104 -6.60 -4.04 -4.55
CA VAL A 104 -6.18 -3.68 -3.18
C VAL A 104 -6.66 -2.27 -2.90
N GLU A 105 -7.43 -2.08 -1.84
CA GLU A 105 -7.98 -0.77 -1.48
C GLU A 105 -7.25 -0.09 -0.33
N GLY A 106 -6.40 -0.82 0.39
CA GLY A 106 -5.66 -0.26 1.52
C GLY A 106 -4.59 -1.19 2.08
N VAL A 107 -3.79 -0.64 2.97
CA VAL A 107 -2.77 -1.38 3.72
C VAL A 107 -2.58 -0.74 5.09
N ILE A 108 -2.37 -1.56 6.12
CA ILE A 108 -1.96 -1.13 7.45
C ILE A 108 -0.72 -1.92 7.90
N CYS A 109 0.12 -1.30 8.71
CA CYS A 109 1.29 -1.92 9.31
C CYS A 109 1.04 -2.31 10.76
N GLU A 110 1.21 -3.60 11.08
CA GLU A 110 1.10 -4.15 12.42
C GLU A 110 2.43 -4.83 12.80
N GLY A 111 3.33 -4.06 13.41
CA GLY A 111 4.65 -4.53 13.81
C GLY A 111 5.52 -4.96 12.62
N SER A 112 5.66 -6.28 12.44
CA SER A 112 6.41 -6.89 11.33
C SER A 112 5.55 -7.26 10.13
N THR A 113 4.27 -6.93 10.14
CA THR A 113 3.32 -7.40 9.13
C THR A 113 2.65 -6.22 8.43
N PHE A 114 2.51 -6.32 7.12
CA PHE A 114 1.56 -5.49 6.38
C PHE A 114 0.27 -6.28 6.16
N LEU A 115 -0.86 -5.74 6.60
CA LEU A 115 -2.18 -6.30 6.31
C LEU A 115 -2.75 -5.53 5.11
N PHE A 116 -2.90 -6.21 3.97
CA PHE A 116 -3.51 -5.65 2.77
C PHE A 116 -5.01 -5.90 2.78
N HIS A 117 -5.79 -4.88 2.45
CA HIS A 117 -7.24 -4.93 2.32
C HIS A 117 -7.59 -5.01 0.84
N LEU A 118 -8.45 -5.96 0.49
CA LEU A 118 -8.76 -6.30 -0.90
C LEU A 118 -10.26 -6.40 -1.09
N ILE A 119 -10.73 -5.94 -2.23
CA ILE A 119 -12.06 -6.22 -2.72
C ILE A 119 -11.97 -7.33 -3.76
N ILE A 120 -12.63 -8.46 -3.51
CA ILE A 120 -12.72 -9.57 -4.44
C ILE A 120 -14.19 -9.83 -4.72
N ARG A 121 -14.64 -9.62 -5.97
CA ARG A 121 -16.05 -9.81 -6.36
C ARG A 121 -17.06 -9.03 -5.47
N ASN A 122 -16.67 -7.85 -5.00
CA ASN A 122 -17.44 -6.97 -4.10
C ASN A 122 -17.59 -7.48 -2.65
N ASN A 123 -16.78 -8.46 -2.24
CA ASN A 123 -16.63 -8.82 -0.84
C ASN A 123 -15.28 -8.31 -0.33
N ASP A 124 -15.24 -8.02 0.96
CA ASP A 124 -14.06 -7.49 1.65
C ASP A 124 -13.17 -8.64 2.13
N PHE A 125 -11.89 -8.54 1.84
CA PHE A 125 -10.88 -9.52 2.24
C PHE A 125 -9.66 -8.83 2.82
N SER A 126 -8.90 -9.58 3.60
CA SER A 126 -7.57 -9.20 4.04
C SER A 126 -6.57 -10.33 3.85
N ILE A 127 -5.32 -9.97 3.58
CA ILE A 127 -4.19 -10.90 3.56
C ILE A 127 -2.97 -10.21 4.14
N SER A 128 -2.33 -10.89 5.09
CA SER A 128 -1.11 -10.41 5.71
C SER A 128 0.12 -10.76 4.88
N PHE A 129 1.15 -9.92 4.99
CA PHE A 129 2.48 -10.17 4.47
C PHE A 129 3.51 -9.92 5.57
N ASP A 130 4.22 -10.97 5.96
CA ASP A 130 5.24 -10.88 7.00
C ASP A 130 6.57 -10.37 6.41
N LEU A 131 7.10 -9.29 6.98
CA LEU A 131 8.32 -8.64 6.50
C LEU A 131 9.60 -9.40 6.84
N ALA A 132 9.61 -10.25 7.87
CA ALA A 132 10.75 -11.06 8.24
C ALA A 132 10.87 -12.29 7.35
N THR A 133 9.77 -13.03 7.16
CA THR A 133 9.76 -14.27 6.38
C THR A 133 9.51 -14.05 4.89
N LYS A 134 9.00 -12.88 4.51
CA LYS A 134 8.58 -12.54 3.14
C LYS A 134 7.49 -13.47 2.61
N THR A 135 6.58 -13.91 3.48
CA THR A 135 5.48 -14.82 3.12
C THR A 135 4.12 -14.19 3.35
N PHE A 136 3.16 -14.57 2.51
CA PHE A 136 1.76 -14.23 2.73
C PHE A 136 1.13 -15.14 3.79
N GLY A 137 0.22 -14.58 4.58
CA GLY A 137 -0.67 -15.33 5.46
C GLY A 137 -1.86 -15.92 4.69
N LYS A 138 -2.91 -16.25 5.44
CA LYS A 138 -4.17 -16.74 4.85
C LYS A 138 -5.05 -15.57 4.43
N LEU A 139 -5.67 -15.70 3.26
CA LEU A 139 -6.75 -14.82 2.84
C LEU A 139 -7.95 -15.00 3.79
N THR A 140 -8.45 -13.91 4.34
CA THR A 140 -9.56 -13.89 5.30
C THR A 140 -10.65 -12.98 4.79
N GLU A 141 -11.88 -13.46 4.70
CA GLU A 141 -13.05 -12.63 4.37
C GLU A 141 -13.49 -11.84 5.61
N SER A 142 -13.65 -10.53 5.45
CA SER A 142 -14.25 -9.66 6.46
C SER A 142 -15.75 -9.60 6.20
N ARG A 143 -16.58 -9.92 7.20
CA ARG A 143 -18.05 -9.85 7.11
C ARG A 143 -18.60 -8.64 7.84
#